data_AF-A0A3M8DIA4-F1
#
_entry.id   AF-A0A3M8DIA4-F1
#
_cell.length_a   1.000
_cell.length_b   1.000
_cell.length_c   1.000
_cell.angle_alpha   90.00
_cell.angle_beta   90.00
_cell.angle_gamma   90.00
#
_symmetry.space_group_name_H-M   'P 1'
#
loop_
_entity.id
_entity.type
_entity.pdbx_description
1 polymer ?
#
loop_
_entity_poly.entity_id
_entity_poly.type
_entity_poly.pdbx_seq_one_letter_code
_entity_poly.pdbx_strand_id
1 'polypeptide(L)'
;MNEIQMLSERLPGLVDKKMRIWIQDQAEDAEPQAAPMVERPFAKWEISEEGEHVRLYFNPCHFLAIPIASGSVTMKSEAEEVLLTAEDGRGKLLYKVLFSEQ
;
A
#
# COMPACT_ATOMS: atom_id res chain seq x y z
N MET A 1 7.04 -10.18 -14.30
CA MET A 1 7.09 -10.45 -12.85
C MET A 1 5.70 -10.18 -12.32
N ASN A 2 5.05 -11.15 -11.70
CA ASN A 2 3.70 -10.99 -11.14
C ASN A 2 3.75 -10.04 -9.92
N GLU A 3 2.78 -9.15 -9.77
CA GLU A 3 2.65 -8.18 -8.67
C GLU A 3 2.76 -8.88 -7.30
N ILE A 4 2.12 -10.05 -7.15
CA ILE A 4 2.18 -10.86 -5.93
C ILE A 4 3.61 -11.32 -5.64
N GLN A 5 4.35 -11.72 -6.66
CA GLN A 5 5.74 -12.16 -6.51
C GLN A 5 6.61 -10.99 -6.05
N MET A 6 6.49 -9.83 -6.71
CA MET A 6 7.21 -8.62 -6.31
C MET A 6 6.93 -8.24 -4.85
N LEU A 7 5.66 -8.23 -4.46
CA LEU A 7 5.26 -7.89 -3.09
C LEU A 7 5.83 -8.89 -2.09
N SER A 8 5.77 -10.18 -2.41
CA SER A 8 6.27 -11.26 -1.55
C SER A 8 7.78 -11.23 -1.36
N GLU A 9 8.53 -10.77 -2.36
CA GLU A 9 9.98 -10.61 -2.27
C GLU A 9 10.38 -9.35 -1.46
N ARG A 10 9.59 -8.27 -1.55
CA ARG A 10 9.98 -6.96 -0.99
C ARG A 10 9.42 -6.67 0.40
N LEU A 11 8.15 -6.99 0.65
CA LEU A 11 7.47 -6.64 1.91
C LEU A 11 8.10 -7.24 3.17
N PRO A 12 8.65 -8.48 3.17
CA PRO A 12 9.33 -9.01 4.36
C PRO A 12 10.46 -8.12 4.87
N GLY A 13 11.23 -7.50 3.97
CA GLY A 13 12.35 -6.62 4.32
C GLY A 13 11.93 -5.22 4.80
N LEU A 14 10.63 -4.93 4.83
CA LEU A 14 10.08 -3.65 5.27
C LEU A 14 9.38 -3.75 6.62
N VAL A 15 9.15 -4.96 7.15
CA VAL A 15 8.56 -5.15 8.48
C VAL A 15 9.38 -4.38 9.53
N ASP A 16 8.68 -3.86 10.54
CA ASP A 16 9.17 -2.94 11.59
C ASP A 16 9.47 -1.51 11.12
N LYS A 17 9.40 -1.21 9.82
CA LYS A 17 9.42 0.17 9.31
C LYS A 17 8.13 0.92 9.66
N LYS A 18 8.22 2.24 9.54
CA LYS A 18 7.09 3.17 9.62
C LYS A 18 6.42 3.29 8.25
N MET A 19 5.10 3.23 8.22
CA MET A 19 4.28 3.51 7.03
C MET A 19 3.66 4.89 7.13
N ARG A 20 3.89 5.74 6.13
CA ARG A 20 3.06 6.92 5.86
C ARG A 20 2.11 6.59 4.72
N ILE A 21 0.83 6.79 4.94
CA ILE A 21 -0.25 6.32 4.07
C ILE A 21 -1.03 7.53 3.58
N TRP A 22 -1.27 7.58 2.27
CA TRP A 22 -2.20 8.49 1.62
C TRP A 22 -3.15 7.67 0.76
N ILE A 23 -4.45 7.96 0.86
CA ILE A 23 -5.48 7.42 -0.03
C ILE A 23 -6.17 8.61 -0.66
N GLN A 24 -6.01 8.74 -1.97
CA GLN A 24 -6.55 9.86 -2.74
C GLN A 24 -7.75 9.38 -3.56
N ASP A 25 -8.87 10.08 -3.44
CA ASP A 25 -10.00 9.92 -4.34
C ASP A 25 -9.68 10.59 -5.68
N GLN A 26 -9.83 9.83 -6.75
CA GLN A 26 -9.60 10.20 -8.15
C GLN A 26 -10.88 10.12 -8.98
N ALA A 27 -12.05 9.89 -8.36
CA ALA A 27 -13.31 9.92 -9.06
C ALA A 27 -13.56 11.32 -9.69
N GLU A 28 -14.22 11.36 -10.84
CA GLU A 28 -14.44 12.59 -11.62
C GLU A 28 -15.20 13.69 -10.83
N ASP A 29 -16.08 13.27 -9.91
CA ASP A 29 -16.89 14.18 -9.08
C ASP A 29 -16.28 14.43 -7.69
N ALA A 30 -15.06 13.95 -7.41
CA ALA A 30 -14.43 14.12 -6.12
C ALA A 30 -14.03 15.59 -5.91
N GLU A 31 -14.38 16.16 -4.75
CA GLU A 31 -13.86 17.46 -4.37
C GLU A 31 -12.33 17.39 -4.26
N PRO A 32 -11.58 18.39 -4.76
CA PRO A 32 -10.14 18.43 -4.64
C PRO A 32 -9.73 18.62 -3.17
N GLN A 33 -9.58 17.51 -2.46
CA GLN A 33 -9.08 17.46 -1.10
C GLN A 33 -7.71 16.81 -1.09
N ALA A 34 -6.80 17.39 -0.31
CA ALA A 34 -5.52 16.75 -0.03
C ALA A 34 -5.78 15.45 0.73
N ALA A 35 -5.28 14.33 0.20
CA ALA A 35 -5.41 13.04 0.86
C ALA A 35 -4.82 13.14 2.28
N PRO A 36 -5.58 12.78 3.33
CA PRO A 36 -5.07 12.81 4.68
C PRO A 36 -3.90 11.83 4.81
N MET A 37 -2.83 12.28 5.48
CA MET A 37 -1.66 11.47 5.75
C MET A 37 -1.82 10.78 7.10
N VAL A 38 -1.68 9.47 7.12
CA VAL A 38 -1.73 8.67 8.36
C VAL A 38 -0.42 7.92 8.52
N GLU A 39 0.18 8.04 9.70
CA GLU A 39 1.39 7.31 10.06
C GLU A 39 1.06 6.10 10.95
N ARG A 40 1.58 4.92 10.62
CA ARG A 40 1.38 3.67 11.37
C ARG A 40 2.65 2.80 11.33
N PRO A 41 2.92 1.97 12.35
CA PRO A 41 3.97 0.95 12.24
C PRO A 41 3.56 -0.13 11.24
N PHE A 42 4.52 -0.83 10.65
CA PHE A 42 4.28 -1.98 9.77
C PHE A 42 4.65 -3.28 10.48
N ALA A 43 3.65 -3.94 11.03
CA ALA A 43 3.85 -5.10 11.90
C ALA A 43 3.98 -6.42 11.13
N LYS A 44 3.16 -6.61 10.10
CA LYS A 44 3.20 -7.80 9.23
C LYS A 44 2.44 -7.53 7.93
N TRP A 45 2.52 -8.48 6.99
CA TRP A 45 1.74 -8.44 5.77
C TRP A 45 1.20 -9.82 5.41
N GLU A 46 0.11 -9.84 4.64
CA GLU A 46 -0.49 -11.06 4.10
C GLU A 46 -1.10 -10.77 2.73
N ILE A 47 -1.13 -11.77 1.85
CA ILE A 47 -2.01 -11.76 0.67
C ILE A 47 -3.32 -12.44 1.09
N SER A 48 -4.46 -11.86 0.70
CA SER A 48 -5.76 -12.52 0.91
C SER A 48 -5.80 -13.88 0.22
N GLU A 49 -6.57 -14.83 0.74
CA GLU A 49 -6.67 -16.20 0.19
C GLU A 49 -7.00 -16.25 -1.31
N GLU A 50 -7.83 -15.31 -1.77
CA GLU A 50 -8.24 -15.18 -3.17
C GLU A 50 -7.22 -14.45 -4.06
N GLY A 51 -6.11 -13.95 -3.48
CA GLY A 51 -5.08 -13.19 -4.19
C GLY A 51 -5.50 -11.77 -4.58
N GLU A 52 -6.66 -11.29 -4.14
CA GLU A 52 -7.21 -10.00 -4.56
C GLU A 52 -6.57 -8.79 -3.90
N HIS A 53 -6.12 -8.93 -2.65
CA HIS A 53 -5.61 -7.83 -1.84
C HIS A 53 -4.30 -8.20 -1.14
N VAL A 54 -3.45 -7.21 -0.93
CA VAL A 54 -2.41 -7.25 0.11
C VAL A 54 -2.90 -6.51 1.35
N ARG A 55 -2.72 -7.14 2.51
CA ARG A 55 -3.04 -6.58 3.83
C ARG A 55 -1.76 -6.12 4.49
N LEU A 56 -1.64 -4.83 4.77
CA LEU A 56 -0.52 -4.24 5.51
C LEU A 56 -0.96 -3.96 6.94
N TYR A 57 -0.52 -4.77 7.89
CA TYR A 57 -0.98 -4.71 9.27
C TYR A 57 -0.24 -3.63 10.06
N PHE A 58 -1.02 -2.81 10.76
CA PHE A 58 -0.53 -1.83 11.74
C PHE A 58 -0.29 -2.49 13.09
N ASN A 59 -1.09 -3.50 13.40
CA ASN A 59 -1.01 -4.31 14.62
C ASN A 59 -1.69 -5.67 14.31
N PRO A 60 -1.82 -6.60 15.28
CA PRO A 60 -2.40 -7.92 15.00
C PRO A 60 -3.83 -7.92 14.43
N CYS A 61 -4.59 -6.83 14.58
CA CYS A 61 -6.02 -6.78 14.22
C CYS A 61 -6.37 -5.72 13.15
N HIS A 62 -5.58 -4.66 13.01
CA HIS A 62 -5.87 -3.57 12.07
C HIS A 62 -4.88 -3.58 10.92
N PHE A 63 -5.39 -3.42 9.70
CA PHE A 63 -4.59 -3.38 8.48
C PHE A 63 -5.18 -2.43 7.44
N LEU A 64 -4.32 -1.99 6.52
CA LEU A 64 -4.73 -1.43 5.23
C LEU A 64 -4.88 -2.56 4.22
N ALA A 65 -6.05 -2.71 3.61
CA ALA A 65 -6.22 -3.56 2.44
C ALA A 65 -5.95 -2.75 1.18
N ILE A 66 -5.00 -3.21 0.37
CA ILE A 66 -4.67 -2.61 -0.93
C ILE A 66 -5.05 -3.63 -2.01
N PRO A 67 -5.91 -3.26 -2.98
CA PRO A 67 -6.23 -4.14 -4.11
C PRO A 67 -5.02 -4.36 -5.00
N ILE A 68 -4.80 -5.60 -5.44
CA ILE A 68 -3.65 -5.97 -6.28
C ILE A 68 -4.01 -6.79 -7.53
N ALA A 69 -5.24 -7.33 -7.61
CA ALA A 69 -5.65 -8.18 -8.73
C ALA A 69 -6.18 -7.42 -9.95
N SER A 70 -6.69 -6.20 -9.78
CA SER A 70 -7.43 -5.47 -10.83
C SER A 70 -6.93 -4.05 -11.10
N GLY A 71 -5.96 -3.57 -10.33
CA GLY A 71 -5.36 -2.25 -10.49
C GLY A 71 -3.86 -2.32 -10.76
N SER A 72 -3.24 -1.16 -10.98
CA SER A 72 -1.80 -1.07 -11.10
C SER A 72 -1.14 -1.14 -9.72
N VAL A 73 -0.03 -1.86 -9.59
CA VAL A 73 0.76 -1.91 -8.35
C VAL A 73 2.23 -1.74 -8.69
N THR A 74 2.89 -0.79 -8.04
CA THR A 74 4.32 -0.53 -8.24
C THR A 74 5.01 -0.31 -6.90
N MET A 75 6.26 -0.78 -6.81
CA MET A 75 7.14 -0.44 -5.69
C MET A 75 8.44 0.17 -6.22
N LYS A 76 8.79 1.34 -5.71
CA LYS A 76 10.04 2.05 -6.04
C LYS A 76 10.86 2.25 -4.78
N SER A 77 12.18 2.09 -4.90
CA SER A 77 13.10 2.50 -3.83
C SER A 77 13.57 3.91 -4.11
N GLU A 78 13.45 4.80 -3.14
CA GLU A 78 13.90 6.18 -3.21
C GLU A 78 14.83 6.44 -2.03
N ALA A 79 16.14 6.44 -2.28
CA ALA A 79 17.18 6.49 -1.24
C ALA A 79 16.99 5.38 -0.17
N GLU A 80 16.62 5.76 1.06
CA GLU A 80 16.40 4.87 2.21
C GLU A 80 14.92 4.50 2.41
N GLU A 81 14.03 5.04 1.57
CA GLU A 81 12.59 4.81 1.64
C GLU A 81 12.12 3.90 0.49
N VAL A 82 10.98 3.24 0.70
CA VAL A 82 10.31 2.46 -0.34
C VAL A 82 8.89 2.99 -0.51
N LEU A 83 8.52 3.36 -1.72
CA LEU A 83 7.19 3.81 -2.07
C LEU A 83 6.43 2.69 -2.78
N LEU A 84 5.34 2.23 -2.16
CA LEU A 84 4.32 1.40 -2.79
C LEU A 84 3.21 2.33 -3.30
N THR A 85 2.89 2.21 -4.59
CA THR A 85 1.73 2.88 -5.20
C THR A 85 0.81 1.83 -5.78
N ALA A 86 -0.48 1.94 -5.49
CA ALA A 86 -1.49 1.07 -6.07
C ALA A 86 -2.76 1.83 -6.42
N GLU A 87 -3.46 1.39 -7.45
CA GLU A 87 -4.79 1.89 -7.82
C GLU A 87 -5.83 0.82 -7.54
N ASP A 88 -7.05 1.21 -7.21
CA ASP A 88 -8.16 0.27 -7.21
C ASP A 88 -8.51 -0.19 -8.64
N GLY A 89 -9.29 -1.26 -8.74
CA GLY A 89 -9.67 -1.83 -10.06
C GLY A 89 -10.54 -0.91 -10.93
N ARG A 90 -10.89 0.28 -10.44
CA ARG A 90 -11.66 1.29 -11.18
C ARG A 90 -10.85 2.57 -11.44
N GLY A 91 -9.60 2.65 -10.97
CA GLY A 91 -8.78 3.86 -11.04
C GLY A 91 -9.36 5.06 -10.27
N LYS A 92 -10.25 4.81 -9.30
CA LYS A 92 -10.90 5.84 -8.48
C LYS A 92 -10.18 6.09 -7.18
N LEU A 93 -9.38 5.13 -6.71
CA LEU A 93 -8.60 5.29 -5.48
C LEU A 93 -7.13 5.05 -5.76
N LEU A 94 -6.30 6.03 -5.38
CA LEU A 94 -4.85 5.92 -5.42
C LEU A 94 -4.30 5.77 -4.01
N TYR A 95 -3.69 4.62 -3.75
CA TYR A 95 -2.99 4.29 -2.52
C TYR A 95 -1.51 4.62 -2.68
N LYS A 96 -0.96 5.39 -1.75
CA LYS A 96 0.48 5.61 -1.63
C LYS A 96 0.90 5.23 -0.22
N VAL A 97 1.87 4.32 -0.11
CA VAL A 97 2.44 3.89 1.17
C VAL A 97 3.94 4.04 1.08
N LEU A 98 4.49 4.94 1.88
CA LEU A 98 5.92 5.16 2.02
C LEU A 98 6.40 4.42 3.26
N PHE A 99 7.36 3.52 3.08
CA PHE A 99 8.05 2.80 4.14
C PHE A 99 9.38 3.47 4.42
N SER A 100 9.59 3.94 5.65
CA SER A 100 10.82 4.60 6.09
C SER A 100 11.30 4.03 7.42
N GLU A 101 12.56 4.30 7.77
CA GLU A 101 13.04 4.08 9.14
C GLU A 101 12.18 4.86 10.16
N GLN A 102 12.16 4.38 11.41
CA GLN A 102 11.31 4.92 12.48
C GLN A 102 11.71 6.32 12.93
#